data_AF-A0A368G9J2-F1
#
_entry.id   AF-A0A368G9J2-F1
#
_cell.length_a   1.000
_cell.length_b   1.000
_cell.length_c   1.000
_cell.angle_alpha   90.00
_cell.angle_beta   90.00
_cell.angle_gamma   90.00
#
_symmetry.space_group_name_H-M   'P 1'
#
loop_
_entity.id
_entity.type
_entity.pdbx_description
1 polymer ?
#
loop_
_entity_poly.entity_id
_entity_poly.type
_entity_poly.pdbx_seq_one_letter_code
_entity_poly.pdbx_strand_id
1 'polypeptide(L)' 'MPSPIRPGLDTAVVITEVNKRRLNPFSKNDQLFKRLDEIRDGSEFTIVLQPHDFVKQMKQQILGVHHYKAYLCQQ' A
#
# COMPACT_ATOMS: atom_id res chain seq x y z
N MET A 1 17.66 -0.60 14.90
CA MET A 1 16.21 -0.50 15.19
C MET A 1 15.67 -1.92 15.31
N PRO A 2 14.77 -2.22 16.26
CA PRO A 2 14.10 -3.52 16.31
C PRO A 2 13.26 -3.74 15.04
N SER A 3 13.15 -5.00 14.59
CA SER A 3 12.32 -5.37 13.44
C SER A 3 10.88 -4.93 13.69
N PRO A 4 10.22 -4.25 12.73
CA PRO A 4 8.79 -3.94 12.84
C PRO A 4 7.93 -5.20 12.84
N ILE A 5 8.40 -6.23 12.13
CA ILE A 5 7.74 -7.52 12.01
C ILE A 5 8.03 -8.28 13.30
N ARG A 6 7.00 -8.48 14.11
CA ARG A 6 7.07 -9.29 15.33
C ARG A 6 6.94 -10.77 14.93
N PRO A 7 7.97 -11.61 15.13
CA PRO A 7 7.87 -13.03 14.82
C PRO A 7 6.74 -13.67 15.65
N GLY A 8 5.89 -14.48 15.03
CA GLY A 8 4.81 -15.22 15.70
C GLY A 8 3.54 -14.42 16.02
N LEU A 9 3.41 -13.18 15.51
CA LEU A 9 2.18 -12.40 15.60
C LEU A 9 1.51 -12.32 14.23
N ASP A 10 0.28 -12.82 14.11
CA ASP A 10 -0.50 -12.67 12.89
C ASP A 10 -0.83 -11.19 12.66
N THR A 11 -0.60 -10.72 11.44
CA THR A 11 -0.90 -9.34 11.02
C THR A 11 -1.74 -9.39 9.75
N ALA A 12 -2.67 -8.44 9.63
CA ALA A 12 -3.42 -8.27 8.40
C ALA A 12 -2.46 -7.92 7.24
N VAL A 13 -2.85 -8.25 6.01
CA VAL A 13 -2.13 -7.84 4.80
C VAL A 13 -2.83 -6.67 4.14
N VAL A 14 -2.05 -5.81 3.48
CA VAL A 14 -2.53 -4.64 2.75
C VAL A 14 -2.13 -4.77 1.28
N ILE A 15 -3.05 -4.48 0.36
CA ILE A 15 -2.74 -4.38 -1.07
C ILE A 15 -1.98 -3.06 -1.29
N THR A 16 -0.78 -3.15 -1.85
CA THR A 16 0.07 -1.97 -2.12
C THR A 16 0.25 -1.70 -3.61
N GLU A 17 -0.13 -2.64 -4.47
CA GLU A 17 0.00 -2.53 -5.92
C GLU A 17 -1.08 -3.36 -6.61
N VAL A 18 -1.60 -2.84 -7.72
CA VAL A 18 -2.50 -3.55 -8.64
C VAL A 18 -1.96 -3.36 -10.06
N ASN A 19 -1.72 -4.45 -10.80
CA ASN A 19 -1.22 -4.44 -12.19
C ASN A 19 -0.01 -3.52 -12.39
N LYS A 20 1.03 -3.68 -11.56
CA LYS A 20 2.27 -2.87 -11.59
C LYS A 20 2.08 -1.39 -11.28
N ARG A 21 0.86 -0.95 -10.90
CA ARG A 21 0.57 0.42 -10.51
C ARG A 21 0.43 0.49 -8.99
N ARG A 22 1.41 1.16 -8.36
CA ARG A 22 1.46 1.35 -6.91
C ARG A 22 0.25 2.13 -6.41
N LEU A 23 -0.15 1.82 -5.18
CA LEU A 23 -1.18 2.54 -4.44
C LEU A 23 -0.54 3.51 -3.46
N ASN A 24 -1.21 4.64 -3.25
CA ASN A 24 -0.84 5.64 -2.27
C ASN A 24 -1.22 5.10 -0.88
N PRO A 25 -0.24 4.91 0.02
CA PRO A 25 -0.48 4.34 1.35
C PRO A 25 -1.31 5.26 2.28
N PHE A 26 -1.56 6.50 1.88
CA PHE A 26 -2.39 7.48 2.58
C PHE A 26 -3.80 7.67 1.97
N SER A 27 -4.12 6.97 0.88
CA SER A 27 -5.46 7.04 0.27
C SER A 27 -6.50 6.28 1.09
N LYS A 28 -7.77 6.69 1.02
CA LYS A 28 -8.91 6.04 1.70
C LYS A 28 -9.50 4.90 0.86
N ASN A 29 -8.66 4.06 0.27
CA ASN A 29 -9.05 2.95 -0.62
C ASN A 29 -9.70 3.34 -1.96
N ASP A 30 -10.11 4.60 -2.18
CA ASP A 30 -10.68 5.05 -3.47
C ASP A 30 -9.78 4.70 -4.67
N GLN A 31 -8.46 4.81 -4.50
CA GLN A 31 -7.52 4.47 -5.54
C GLN A 31 -7.48 2.96 -5.83
N LEU A 32 -7.66 2.11 -4.82
CA LEU A 32 -7.75 0.67 -5.01
C LEU A 32 -8.99 0.34 -5.85
N PHE A 33 -10.16 0.86 -5.45
CA PHE A 33 -11.41 0.58 -6.17
C PHE A 33 -11.37 1.08 -7.61
N LYS A 34 -10.90 2.30 -7.84
CA LYS A 34 -10.70 2.81 -9.20
C LYS A 34 -9.81 1.91 -10.06
N ARG A 35 -8.77 1.31 -9.47
CA ARG A 35 -7.86 0.38 -10.19
C ARG A 35 -8.52 -0.96 -10.45
N LEU A 36 -9.40 -1.43 -9.57
CA LEU A 36 -10.16 -2.66 -9.77
C LEU A 36 -11.26 -2.47 -10.81
N ASP A 37 -11.91 -1.31 -10.86
CA ASP A 37 -12.94 -0.98 -11.86
C ASP A 37 -12.38 -0.92 -13.29
N GLU A 38 -11.08 -0.65 -13.43
CA GLU A 38 -10.38 -0.68 -14.73
C GLU A 38 -10.09 -2.11 -15.24
N ILE A 39 -10.30 -3.14 -14.40
CA ILE A 39 -10.04 -4.53 -14.74
C ILE A 39 -11.27 -5.12 -15.41
N ARG A 40 -11.10 -5.68 -16.61
CA ARG A 40 -12.19 -6.34 -17.34
C ARG A 40 -12.60 -7.62 -16.63
N ASP A 41 -13.91 -7.86 -16.53
CA ASP A 41 -14.45 -9.12 -16.02
C ASP A 41 -13.85 -10.34 -16.73
N GLY A 42 -13.40 -11.32 -15.94
CA GLY A 42 -12.77 -12.55 -16.41
C GLY A 42 -11.31 -12.39 -16.87
N SER A 43 -10.71 -11.20 -16.73
CA SER A 43 -9.28 -11.02 -17.01
C SER A 43 -8.41 -11.33 -15.79
N GLU A 44 -7.17 -11.76 -16.06
CA GLU A 44 -6.16 -11.95 -15.03
C GLU A 44 -5.57 -10.60 -14.60
N PHE A 45 -5.30 -10.47 -13.30
CA PHE A 45 -4.61 -9.31 -12.76
C PHE A 45 -3.67 -9.72 -11.63
N THR A 46 -2.77 -8.81 -11.28
CA THR A 46 -1.75 -9.03 -10.26
C THR A 46 -1.90 -8.03 -9.14
N ILE A 47 -1.68 -8.49 -7.90
CA ILE A 47 -1.61 -7.64 -6.71
C ILE A 47 -0.32 -7.91 -5.95
N VAL A 48 0.18 -6.87 -5.26
CA VAL A 48 1.25 -7.03 -4.27
C VAL A 48 0.67 -6.78 -2.89
N LEU A 49 0.92 -7.73 -1.99
CA LEU A 49 0.50 -7.68 -0.59
C LEU A 49 1.71 -7.39 0.29
N GLN A 50 1.49 -6.62 1.35
CA GLN A 50 2.50 -6.33 2.37
C GLN A 50 1.90 -6.45 3.78
N PRO A 51 2.68 -6.86 4.79
CA PRO A 51 2.24 -6.86 6.18
C PRO A 51 1.78 -5.46 6.63
N HIS A 52 0.67 -5.37 7.36
CA HIS A 52 0.08 -4.10 7.76
C HIS A 52 0.99 -3.29 8.71
N ASP A 53 1.70 -3.95 9.61
CA ASP A 53 2.67 -3.36 10.53
C ASP A 53 3.88 -2.76 9.79
N PHE A 54 4.37 -3.44 8.76
CA PHE A 54 5.39 -2.92 7.85
C PHE A 54 4.90 -1.65 7.14
N VAL A 55 3.71 -1.68 6.54
CA VAL A 55 3.12 -0.51 5.86
C VAL A 55 2.91 0.64 6.86
N LYS A 56 2.47 0.35 8.08
CA LYS A 56 2.31 1.33 9.16
C LYS A 56 3.64 2.01 9.50
N GLN A 57 4.71 1.23 9.66
CA GLN A 57 6.04 1.80 9.94
C GLN A 57 6.54 2.65 8.78
N MET A 58 6.38 2.20 7.53
CA MET A 58 6.74 3.00 6.35
C MET A 58 5.99 4.33 6.32
N LYS A 59 4.67 4.33 6.59
CA LYS A 59 3.88 5.56 6.66
C LYS A 59 4.42 6.53 7.71
N GLN A 60 4.79 6.03 8.90
CA GLN A 60 5.38 6.87 9.95
C GLN A 60 6.70 7.50 9.51
N GLN A 61 7.56 6.73 8.84
CA GLN A 61 8.83 7.23 8.32
C GLN A 61 8.62 8.29 7.22
N ILE A 62 7.67 8.05 6.30
CA ILE A 62 7.31 9.02 5.25
C ILE A 62 6.80 10.33 5.84
N LEU A 63 5.94 10.28 6.87
CA LEU A 63 5.45 11.47 7.56
C LEU A 63 6.56 12.29 8.22
N GLY A 64 7.68 11.67 8.57
CA GLY A 64 8.86 12.35 9.10
C GLY A 64 9.68 13.11 8.06
N VAL A 65 9.41 12.92 6.76
CA VAL A 65 10.12 13.61 5.67
C VAL A 65 9.46 14.97 5.39
N HIS A 66 10.26 16.04 5.38
CA HIS A 66 9.77 17.37 5.04
C HIS A 66 9.19 17.38 3.60
N HIS A 67 8.02 17.97 3.42
CA HIS A 67 7.29 17.98 2.14
C HIS A 67 6.97 16.59 1.54
N TYR A 68 6.81 15.54 2.36
CA TYR A 68 6.56 14.17 1.89
C TYR A 68 5.43 14.02 0.84
N LYS A 69 4.41 14.89 0.90
CA LYS A 69 3.27 14.89 -0.03
C LYS A 69 3.69 15.00 -1.49
N ALA A 70 4.81 15.67 -1.79
CA ALA A 70 5.33 15.79 -3.15
C ALA A 70 5.81 14.45 -3.74
N TYR A 71 6.14 13.48 -2.89
CA TYR A 71 6.64 12.16 -3.29
C TYR A 71 5.56 11.08 -3.31
N LEU A 72 4.31 11.42 -2.97
CA LEU A 72 3.20 10.49 -3.03
C LEU A 72 2.69 10.39 -4.47
N CYS A 73 2.32 9.18 -4.89
CA CYS A 73 1.62 8.99 -6.16
C CYS A 73 0.36 9.87 -6.19
N GLN A 74 0.32 10.80 -7.14
CA GLN A 74 -0.84 11.63 -7.43
C GLN A 74 -1.96 10.78 -8.04
N GLN A 75 -3.21 11.19 -7.81
CA GLN A 75 -4.44 10.42 -8.09
C GLN A 75 -4.67 10.13 -9.57
#